data_AF-A0A453BD70-F1
#
_entry.id   AF-A0A453BD70-F1
#
_cell.length_a   1.000
_cell.length_b   1.000
_cell.length_c   1.000
_cell.angle_alpha   90.00
_cell.angle_beta   90.00
_cell.angle_gamma   90.00
#
_symmetry.space_group_name_H-M   'P 1'
#
loop_
_entity.id
_entity.type
_entity.pdbx_description
1 polymer ?
#
loop_
_entity_poly.entity_id
_entity_poly.type
_entity_poly.pdbx_seq_one_letter_code
_entity_poly.pdbx_strand_id
1 'polypeptide(L)' 'NFTKSSATILHGDQAATEMIAHLGCPVATLPITYLGIPLSTRHPSATQVQPMVDAVAARLPTWKAWLM' A
#
# COMPACT_ATOMS: atom_id res chain seq x y z
N ASN A 1 -2.36 7.70 15.49
CA ASN A 1 -1.87 6.36 15.87
C ASN A 1 -0.63 6.07 15.02
N PHE A 2 0.51 6.70 15.35
CA PHE A 2 1.73 6.61 14.52
C PHE A 2 2.47 5.29 14.69
N THR A 3 2.23 4.59 15.80
CA THR A 3 2.81 3.27 16.10
C THR A 3 2.38 2.18 15.10
N LYS A 4 1.22 2.34 14.44
CA LYS A 4 0.73 1.43 13.39
C LYS A 4 0.99 1.93 11.97
N SER A 5 1.63 3.09 11.83
CA SER A 5 1.87 3.72 10.54
C SER A 5 3.34 3.60 10.15
N SER A 6 3.63 3.69 8.86
CA SER A 6 4.97 3.91 8.33
C SER A 6 4.97 5.14 7.45
N ALA A 7 6.09 5.85 7.37
CA ALA A 7 6.25 7.01 6.50
C ALA A 7 7.30 6.74 5.42
N THR A 8 7.08 7.29 4.22
CA THR A 8 8.00 7.12 3.08
C THR A 8 8.15 8.45 2.38
N ILE A 9 9.39 8.88 2.16
CA ILE A 9 9.70 10.13 1.46
C ILE A 9 9.60 9.88 -0.05
N LEU A 10 8.87 10.74 -0.77
CA LEU A 10 8.81 10.74 -2.24
C LEU A 10 9.49 12.00 -2.76
N HIS A 11 10.64 11.85 -3.44
CA HIS A 11 11.42 12.96 -4.01
C HIS A 11 11.76 14.08 -3.00
N GLY A 12 12.11 13.71 -1.76
CA GLY A 12 12.40 14.68 -0.69
C GLY A 12 13.86 15.10 -0.63
N ASP A 13 14.09 16.22 0.04
CA ASP A 13 15.37 16.82 0.31
C ASP A 13 15.79 16.57 1.78
N GLN A 14 16.81 17.30 2.25
CA GLN A 14 17.29 17.20 3.62
C GLN A 14 16.21 17.60 4.65
N ALA A 15 15.40 18.61 4.36
CA ALA A 15 14.33 19.05 5.27
C ALA A 15 13.24 17.98 5.44
N ALA A 16 12.91 17.24 4.37
CA ALA A 16 11.99 16.10 4.45
C ALA A 16 12.54 14.97 5.34
N THR A 17 13.85 14.76 5.33
CA THR A 17 14.54 13.75 6.16
C THR A 17 14.55 14.16 7.63
N GLU A 18 14.71 15.45 7.92
CA GLU A 18 14.62 15.97 9.28
C GLU A 18 13.17 15.89 9.80
N MET A 19 12.18 16.23 8.98
CA MET A 19 10.77 16.18 9.36
C MET A 19 10.28 14.76 9.64
N ILE A 20 10.66 13.78 8.81
CA ILE A 20 10.20 12.40 8.99
C ILE A 20 10.69 11.79 10.32
N ALA A 21 11.87 12.21 10.79
CA ALA A 21 12.42 11.78 12.07
C ALA A 21 11.56 12.20 13.27
N HIS A 22 10.79 13.29 13.14
CA HIS A 22 9.91 13.80 14.20
C HIS A 22 8.56 13.09 14.28
N LEU A 23 8.18 12.29 13.27
CA LEU A 23 6.87 11.62 13.23
C LEU A 23 6.74 10.44 14.22
N GLY A 24 7.87 9.90 14.70
CA GLY A 24 7.88 8.77 15.64
C GLY A 24 7.30 7.48 15.05
N CYS A 25 7.24 7.36 13.72
CA CYS A 25 6.85 6.15 13.00
C CYS A 25 8.03 5.59 12.20
N PRO A 26 8.07 4.27 11.93
CA PRO A 26 9.09 3.67 11.09
C PRO A 26 9.10 4.30 9.70
N VAL A 27 10.30 4.63 9.21
CA VAL A 27 10.53 5.05 7.84
C VAL A 27 10.63 3.80 6.95
N ALA A 28 9.76 3.69 5.95
CA ALA A 28 9.75 2.61 4.98
C ALA A 28 10.25 3.12 3.62
N THR A 29 10.94 2.26 2.88
CA THR A 29 11.44 2.55 1.53
C THR A 29 10.60 1.82 0.49
N LEU A 30 10.36 2.46 -0.65
CA LEU A 30 9.63 1.81 -1.75
C LEU A 30 10.50 0.74 -2.42
N PRO A 31 9.89 -0.33 -2.94
CA PRO A 31 8.44 -0.62 -2.90
C PRO A 31 7.99 -1.20 -1.55
N ILE A 32 6.83 -0.74 -1.05
CA ILE A 32 6.18 -1.31 0.16
C ILE A 32 5.05 -2.26 -0.25
N THR A 33 4.81 -3.31 0.54
CA THR A 33 3.70 -4.22 0.25
C THR A 33 2.39 -3.64 0.77
N TYR A 34 1.43 -3.42 -0.14
CA TYR A 34 0.09 -2.96 0.21
C TYR A 34 -0.94 -3.81 -0.53
N LEU A 35 -1.94 -4.35 0.20
CA LEU A 35 -2.97 -5.23 -0.36
C LEU A 35 -2.41 -6.46 -1.12
N GLY A 36 -1.22 -6.94 -0.73
CA GLY A 36 -0.56 -8.07 -1.36
C GLY A 36 0.18 -7.76 -2.66
N ILE A 37 0.26 -6.48 -3.04
CA ILE A 37 0.96 -6.03 -4.26
C ILE A 37 2.02 -4.97 -3.91
N PRO A 38 3.10 -4.83 -4.69
CA PRO A 38 4.11 -3.80 -4.44
C PRO A 38 3.55 -2.42 -4.78
N LEU A 39 3.41 -1.57 -3.77
CA LEU A 39 3.18 -0.14 -3.91
C LEU A 39 4.52 0.54 -4.22
N SER A 40 4.59 1.24 -5.34
CA SER A 40 5.77 1.96 -5.80
C SER A 40 5.37 3.29 -6.44
N THR A 41 6.34 4.15 -6.78
CA THR A 41 6.08 5.37 -7.58
C THR A 41 5.79 5.07 -9.04
N ARG A 42 5.98 3.83 -9.49
CA ARG A 42 5.72 3.40 -10.86
C ARG A 42 4.34 2.82 -10.97
N HIS A 43 3.75 2.97 -12.16
CA HIS A 43 2.48 2.34 -12.49
C HIS A 43 2.62 0.80 -12.39
N PRO A 44 1.81 0.12 -11.56
CA PRO A 44 1.85 -1.33 -11.46
C PRO A 44 1.36 -1.96 -12.76
N SER A 45 2.04 -3.01 -13.21
CA SER A 45 1.61 -3.79 -14.36
C SER A 45 0.35 -4.61 -14.05
N ALA A 46 -0.39 -5.01 -15.09
CA ALA A 46 -1.58 -5.85 -14.93
C ALA A 46 -1.29 -7.14 -14.14
N THR A 47 -0.14 -7.77 -14.38
CA THR A 47 0.29 -8.99 -13.66
C THR A 47 0.51 -8.75 -12.18
N GLN A 48 0.98 -7.55 -11.79
CA GLN A 48 1.15 -7.19 -10.39
C GLN A 48 -0.18 -6.96 -9.67
N VAL A 49 -1.22 -6.50 -10.37
CA VAL A 49 -2.54 -6.22 -9.77
C VAL A 49 -3.47 -7.44 -9.79
N GLN A 50 -3.22 -8.41 -10.69
CA GLN A 50 -4.03 -9.62 -10.85
C GLN A 50 -4.39 -10.35 -9.54
N PRO A 51 -3.46 -10.54 -8.57
CA PRO A 51 -3.78 -11.22 -7.32
C PRO A 51 -4.89 -10.52 -6.52
N MET A 52 -4.94 -9.20 -6.58
CA MET A 52 -5.97 -8.40 -5.90
C MET A 52 -7.31 -8.53 -6.62
N VAL A 53 -7.31 -8.55 -7.95
CA VAL A 53 -8.52 -8.78 -8.77
C VAL A 53 -9.10 -10.16 -8.47
N ASP A 54 -8.27 -11.18 -8.45
CA ASP A 54 -8.68 -12.57 -8.17
C ASP A 54 -9.27 -12.70 -6.76
N ALA A 55 -8.65 -12.05 -5.76
CA ALA A 55 -9.14 -12.05 -4.39
C ALA A 55 -10.52 -11.39 -4.26
N VAL A 56 -10.78 -10.30 -5.01
CA VAL A 56 -12.11 -9.67 -5.05
C VAL A 56 -13.10 -10.57 -5.78
N ALA A 57 -12.73 -11.09 -6.95
CA ALA A 57 -13.58 -11.96 -7.76
C ALA A 57 -14.04 -13.21 -6.98
N ALA A 58 -13.15 -13.82 -6.19
CA ALA A 58 -13.47 -14.97 -5.34
C ALA A 58 -14.51 -14.66 -4.25
N ARG A 59 -14.63 -13.39 -3.82
CA ARG A 59 -15.58 -12.94 -2.78
C ARG A 59 -16.92 -12.47 -3.34
N LEU A 60 -17.03 -12.20 -4.64
CA LEU A 60 -18.29 -11.75 -5.25
C LEU A 60 -19.43 -12.80 -5.21
N PRO A 61 -19.20 -14.11 -5.43
CA PRO A 61 -20.26 -15.11 -5.37
C PRO A 61 -20.94 -15.19 -4.01
N THR A 62 -20.17 -15.10 -2.92
CA THR A 62 -20.72 -15.14 -1.55
C THR A 62 -21.60 -13.94 -1.26
N TRP A 63 -21.33 -12.78 -1.88
CA TRP A 63 -22.16 -11.58 -1.73
C TRP A 63 -23.43 -11.65 -2.56
N LYS A 64 -23.35 -12.15 -3.80
CA LYS A 64 -24.54 -12.32 -4.64
C LYS A 64 -25.54 -13.31 -4.05
N ALA A 65 -25.06 -14.34 -3.35
CA ALA A 65 -25.91 -15.32 -2.67
C ALA A 65 -26.78 -14.72 -1.56
N TRP A 66 -26.45 -13.54 -1.03
CA TRP A 66 -27.28 -12.82 -0.04
C TRP A 66 -28.28 -11.84 -0.67
N LEU A 67 -28.15 -11.56 -1.97
CA LEU A 67 -29.05 -10.67 -2.71
C LEU A 67 -30.19 -11.43 -3.41
N MET A 68 -30.14 -12.76 -3.43
CA MET A 68 -31.21 -13.65 -3.90
C MET A 68 -31.82 -14.39 -2.72
#